data_AF-A0A543PJ78-F1
#
_entry.id   AF-A0A543PJ78-F1
#
_cell.length_a   1.000
_cell.length_b   1.000
_cell.length_c   1.000
_cell.angle_alpha   90.00
_cell.angle_beta   90.00
_cell.angle_gamma   90.00
#
_symmetry.space_group_name_H-M   'P 1'
#
loop_
_entity.id
_entity.type
_entity.pdbx_description
1 polymer ?
#
loop_
_entity_poly.entity_id
_entity_poly.type
_entity_poly.pdbx_seq_one_letter_code
_entity_poly.pdbx_strand_id
1 'polypeptide(L)' 'MPKVKAVLGHLSVETAQRKRNCSRHKSGKAAHPIVKDEACLVVKGSEGSKRNYCQESAEEILDLAENDLAALRKSLGI' A
#
# COMPACT_ATOMS: atom_id res chain seq x y z
N MET A 1 17.31 25.12 -2.28
CA MET A 1 16.86 24.51 -1.00
C MET A 1 16.75 23.00 -1.20
N PRO A 2 17.31 22.16 -0.30
CA PRO A 2 17.12 20.71 -0.38
C PRO A 2 15.63 20.40 -0.20
N LYS A 3 15.03 19.66 -1.13
CA LYS A 3 13.64 19.21 -0.99
C LYS A 3 13.59 18.06 0.02
N VAL A 4 12.57 18.04 0.88
CA VAL A 4 12.30 16.89 1.75
C VAL A 4 12.10 15.65 0.87
N LYS A 5 12.79 14.55 1.20
CA LYS A 5 12.69 13.29 0.47
C LYS A 5 11.35 12.62 0.77
N ALA A 6 10.56 12.34 -0.26
CA ALA A 6 9.34 11.55 -0.11
C ALA A 6 9.68 10.07 0.11
N VAL A 7 9.41 9.55 1.31
CA VAL A 7 9.71 8.15 1.68
C VAL A 7 8.73 7.17 1.03
N LEU A 8 7.45 7.55 0.89
CA LEU A 8 6.39 6.70 0.33
C LEU A 8 6.16 6.91 -1.18
N GLY A 9 7.16 7.40 -1.92
CA GLY A 9 7.00 7.77 -3.34
C GLY A 9 6.63 6.63 -4.30
N HIS A 10 6.62 5.39 -3.83
CA HIS A 10 6.27 4.19 -4.60
C HIS A 10 4.85 3.67 -4.30
N LEU A 11 4.15 4.29 -3.35
CA LEU A 11 2.76 3.99 -3.01
C LEU A 11 1.83 4.99 -3.69
N SER A 12 0.68 4.52 -4.13
CA SER A 12 -0.38 5.36 -4.70
C SER A 12 -1.74 4.72 -4.46
N VAL A 13 -2.78 5.54 -4.30
CA VAL A 13 -4.16 5.06 -4.37
C VAL A 13 -4.61 5.09 -5.83
N GLU A 14 -5.23 4.01 -6.30
CA GLU A 14 -5.81 3.94 -7.63
C GLU A 14 -7.22 3.36 -7.58
N THR A 15 -8.10 3.83 -8.45
CA THR A 15 -9.40 3.19 -8.72
C THR A 15 -9.23 2.06 -9.73
N ALA A 16 -9.72 0.88 -9.39
CA ALA A 16 -9.61 -0.31 -10.22
C ALA A 16 -10.47 -0.19 -11.50
N GLN A 17 -9.81 0.02 -12.65
CA GLN A 17 -10.49 0.10 -13.95
C GLN A 17 -11.05 -1.26 -14.45
N ARG A 18 -10.58 -2.36 -13.85
CA ARG A 18 -10.99 -3.75 -14.10
C ARG A 18 -10.72 -4.57 -12.85
N LYS A 19 -11.26 -5.79 -12.79
CA LYS A 19 -10.95 -6.74 -11.71
C LYS A 19 -9.44 -6.89 -11.53
N ARG A 20 -8.95 -6.63 -10.32
CA ARG A 20 -7.54 -6.83 -9.92
C ARG A 20 -7.46 -7.89 -8.84
N ASN A 21 -6.32 -8.56 -8.73
CA ASN A 21 -6.06 -9.44 -7.61
C ASN A 21 -5.49 -8.61 -6.46
N CYS A 22 -6.07 -8.75 -5.26
CA CYS A 22 -5.41 -8.33 -4.04
C CYS A 22 -4.21 -9.25 -3.81
N SER A 23 -3.02 -8.68 -3.60
CA SER A 23 -1.77 -9.45 -3.49
C SER A 23 -1.73 -10.31 -2.23
N ARG A 24 -2.43 -9.88 -1.17
CA ARG A 24 -2.58 -10.58 0.11
C ARG A 24 -3.71 -11.62 0.06
N HIS A 25 -4.81 -11.33 -0.63
CA HIS A 25 -6.00 -12.18 -0.72
C HIS A 25 -6.17 -12.85 -2.10
N LYS A 26 -5.07 -13.22 -2.76
CA LYS A 26 -5.12 -13.87 -4.09
C LYS A 26 -5.47 -15.37 -4.04
N SER A 27 -5.43 -16.00 -2.87
CA SER A 27 -5.60 -17.45 -2.68
C SER A 27 -6.08 -17.78 -1.27
N GLY A 28 -6.63 -18.97 -1.07
CA GLY A 28 -7.09 -19.46 0.24
C GLY A 28 -8.54 -19.07 0.55
N LYS A 29 -8.95 -19.24 1.82
CA LYS A 29 -10.34 -19.04 2.26
C LYS A 29 -10.80 -17.58 2.23
N ALA A 30 -9.88 -16.65 2.43
CA ALA A 30 -10.15 -15.22 2.36
C ALA A 30 -9.98 -14.63 0.95
N ALA A 31 -9.84 -15.47 -0.09
CA ALA A 31 -9.56 -14.99 -1.43
C ALA A 31 -10.71 -14.13 -1.96
N HIS A 32 -10.40 -12.89 -2.30
CA HIS A 32 -11.34 -11.98 -2.93
C HIS A 32 -10.62 -11.03 -3.89
N PRO A 33 -11.26 -10.68 -5.01
CA PRO A 33 -10.73 -9.69 -5.93
C PRO A 33 -10.97 -8.27 -5.41
N ILE A 34 -10.26 -7.32 -6.01
CA ILE A 34 -10.65 -5.91 -6.02
C ILE A 34 -11.53 -5.74 -7.26
N VAL A 35 -12.79 -5.37 -7.07
CA VAL A 35 -13.73 -5.23 -8.20
C VAL A 35 -13.56 -3.88 -8.89
N LYS A 36 -14.21 -3.73 -10.05
CA LYS A 36 -14.15 -2.48 -10.81
C LYS A 36 -14.71 -1.32 -9.95
N ASP A 37 -14.10 -0.15 -10.10
CA ASP A 37 -14.46 1.10 -9.45
C ASP A 37 -14.15 1.17 -7.94
N GLU A 38 -13.57 0.11 -7.36
CA GLU A 38 -13.02 0.13 -5.99
C GLU A 38 -11.67 0.85 -5.93
N ALA A 39 -11.48 1.64 -4.87
CA ALA A 39 -10.18 2.18 -4.53
C ALA A 39 -9.27 1.08 -3.96
N CYS A 40 -8.01 1.06 -4.38
CA CYS A 40 -7.02 0.11 -3.91
C CYS A 40 -5.66 0.79 -3.70
N LEU A 41 -4.90 0.26 -2.75
CA LEU A 41 -3.52 0.66 -2.55
C LEU A 41 -2.65 -0.06 -3.58
N VAL A 42 -1.84 0.71 -4.29
CA VAL A 42 -0.89 0.23 -5.28
C VAL A 42 0.52 0.49 -4.78
N VAL A 43 1.32 -0.58 -4.74
CA VAL A 43 2.74 -0.53 -4.43
C VAL A 43 3.52 -0.87 -5.70
N LYS A 44 4.32 0.09 -6.18
CA LYS A 44 5.22 -0.09 -7.32
C LYS A 44 6.58 -0.55 -6.81
N GLY A 45 7.03 -1.73 -7.21
CA GLY A 45 8.37 -2.22 -6.92
C GLY A 45 9.40 -1.75 -7.95
N SER A 46 10.63 -2.25 -7.81
CA SER A 46 11.65 -2.11 -8.85
C SER A 46 11.22 -2.85 -10.12
N GLU A 47 11.76 -2.41 -11.26
CA GLU A 47 11.59 -3.08 -12.57
C GLU A 47 10.12 -3.20 -13.04
N GLY A 48 9.26 -2.25 -12.63
CA GLY A 48 7.88 -2.17 -13.10
C GLY A 48 6.91 -3.15 -12.43
N SER A 49 7.37 -3.89 -11.42
CA SER A 49 6.47 -4.75 -10.63
C SER A 49 5.40 -3.92 -9.92
N LYS A 50 4.15 -4.40 -9.93
CA LYS A 50 3.01 -3.71 -9.32
C LYS A 50 2.19 -4.67 -8.47
N ARG A 51 1.97 -4.32 -7.21
CA ARG A 51 1.11 -5.03 -6.28
C ARG A 51 -0.10 -4.18 -5.95
N ASN A 52 -1.28 -4.77 -5.98
CA ASN A 52 -2.53 -4.12 -5.59
C ASN A 52 -3.01 -4.74 -4.27
N TYR A 53 -3.60 -3.92 -3.41
CA TYR A 53 -4.14 -4.34 -2.11
C TYR A 53 -5.55 -3.75 -1.98
N CYS A 54 -6.52 -4.59 -1.58
CA CYS A 54 -7.87 -4.13 -1.25
C CYS A 54 -7.84 -3.20 -0.03
N GLN A 55 -8.95 -2.52 0.25
CA GLN A 55 -9.04 -1.55 1.35
C GLN A 55 -8.67 -2.16 2.71
N GLU A 56 -9.21 -3.34 3.04
CA GLU A 56 -8.88 -4.08 4.27
C GLU A 56 -7.36 -4.32 4.40
N SER A 57 -6.71 -4.80 3.34
CA SER A 57 -5.25 -5.01 3.36
C SER A 57 -4.48 -3.69 3.37
N ALA A 58 -5.03 -2.63 2.78
CA ALA A 58 -4.39 -1.33 2.75
C ALA A 58 -4.37 -0.69 4.14
N GLU A 59 -5.47 -0.80 4.89
CA GLU A 59 -5.57 -0.34 6.28
C GLU A 59 -4.47 -0.95 7.14
N GLU A 60 -4.35 -2.29 7.17
CA GLU A 60 -3.30 -2.96 7.94
C GLU A 60 -1.87 -2.56 7.53
N ILE A 61 -1.63 -2.34 6.23
CA ILE A 61 -0.33 -1.89 5.73
C ILE A 61 -0.02 -0.47 6.21
N LEU A 62 -1.02 0.42 6.19
CA LEU A 62 -0.86 1.81 6.59
C LEU A 62 -0.68 1.93 8.11
N ASP A 63 -1.42 1.17 8.90
CA ASP A 63 -1.26 1.12 10.36
C ASP A 63 0.14 0.65 10.76
N LEU A 64 0.65 -0.39 10.10
CA LEU A 64 2.02 -0.84 10.33
C LEU A 64 3.04 0.25 9.96
N ALA A 65 2.86 0.92 8.83
CA ALA A 65 3.74 1.99 8.39
C ALA A 65 3.71 3.20 9.34
N GLU A 66 2.55 3.53 9.91
CA GLU A 66 2.41 4.58 10.91
C GLU A 66 3.16 4.22 12.20
N ASN A 67 3.02 2.99 12.67
CA ASN A 67 3.74 2.49 13.85
C ASN A 67 5.26 2.52 13.64
N ASP A 68 5.74 2.06 12.49
CA ASP A 68 7.16 2.08 12.13
C ASP A 68 7.69 3.53 12.07
N LEU A 69 6.92 4.44 11.49
CA LEU A 69 7.27 5.86 11.44
C LEU A 69 7.32 6.46 12.86
N ALA A 70 6.35 6.16 13.71
CA ALA A 70 6.33 6.62 15.10
C ALA A 70 7.56 6.10 15.89
N ALA A 71 7.95 4.85 15.67
CA ALA A 71 9.16 4.29 16.28
C ALA A 71 10.44 4.99 15.82
N LEU A 72 10.55 5.33 14.52
CA LEU A 72 11.68 6.09 13.98
C LEU A 72 11.74 7.52 14.54
N ARG A 73 10.58 8.18 14.72
CA ARG A 73 10.53 9.50 15.34
C ARG A 73 11.03 9.46 16.78
N LYS A 74 10.56 8.47 17.55
CA LYS A 74 11.00 8.25 18.93
C LYS A 74 12.51 7.99 19.04
N SER A 75 13.10 7.22 18.11
CA SER A 75 14.54 6.96 18.13
C SER A 75 15.40 8.18 17.76
N LEU A 76 14.85 9.12 16.98
CA LEU A 76 15.45 10.41 16.67
C LEU A 76 15.18 11.49 17.73
N GLY A 77 14.28 11.23 18.69
CA GLY A 77 13.90 12.19 19.74
C GLY A 77 12.94 13.29 19.26
N ILE A 78 12.10 13.01 18.25
CA ILE A 78 11.09 13.93 17.67
C ILE A 78 9.68 13.35 17.64
#